data_AF-A0A7S3VEQ8-F1
#
_entry.id   AF-A0A7S3VEQ8-F1
#
_cell.length_a   1.000
_cell.length_b   1.000
_cell.length_c   1.000
_cell.angle_alpha   90.00
_cell.angle_beta   90.00
_cell.angle_gamma   90.00
#
_symmetry.space_group_name_H-M   'P 1'
#
loop_
_entity.id
_entity.type
_entity.pdbx_description
1 polymer ?
#
loop_
_entity_poly.entity_id
_entity_poly.type
_entity_poly.pdbx_seq_one_letter_code
_entity_poly.pdbx_strand_id
1 'polypeptide(L)'
;MATMSAQGKMTRRPSSRTRSSIGNLNPVRLVKVTLYLLPVVLIAQTLVVYGKNIFGRGLRSDAVNAVESDSRTYPVLPKRLEFVHITKTGGSAIEKAGAMNDLIWGACHYMELEEVGCTKPDLPYISPKYQSYALTSPWHTPPKLLQQYVSADQYPYDDADLFVVVRNPYDRILSEYYCPWTGFHAKSRKDGDPHEPGHLNWWVEATITKLSAQVDEFQKVDPSDRPKVQQKYVSEDPRLLAQKHCVNQAEYIFDGEFRVVENVVHYEHLQEEFNVLMKKYGMN
;
A
#
# COMPACT_ATOMS: atom_id res chain seq x y z
N MET A 1 19.24 -36.90 44.15
CA MET A 1 18.96 -36.69 45.59
C MET A 1 18.62 -35.23 45.81
N ALA A 2 17.73 -34.95 46.77
CA ALA A 2 17.11 -33.67 47.13
C ALA A 2 15.76 -33.39 46.43
N THR A 3 14.74 -33.86 47.15
CA THR A 3 13.29 -33.68 47.04
C THR A 3 12.81 -32.35 47.63
N MET A 4 11.50 -32.09 47.39
CA MET A 4 10.54 -31.26 48.15
C MET A 4 10.22 -29.89 47.54
N SER A 5 8.97 -29.39 47.49
CA SER A 5 7.63 -29.92 47.79
C SER A 5 6.63 -28.76 47.54
N ALA A 6 5.41 -29.10 47.10
CA ALA A 6 4.06 -28.55 47.40
C ALA A 6 3.86 -27.03 47.71
N GLN A 7 2.72 -26.37 47.51
CA GLN A 7 1.35 -26.55 47.02
C GLN A 7 0.69 -25.16 47.23
N GLY A 8 -0.39 -24.82 46.52
CA GLY A 8 -1.19 -23.66 46.93
C GLY A 8 -2.30 -23.23 45.97
N LYS A 9 -3.38 -24.01 45.90
CA LYS A 9 -4.67 -23.62 45.32
C LYS A 9 -5.42 -22.70 46.31
N MET A 10 -5.96 -21.58 45.84
CA MET A 10 -7.04 -20.89 46.57
C MET A 10 -8.04 -20.25 45.61
N THR A 11 -9.23 -20.85 45.59
CA THR A 11 -10.46 -20.38 44.93
C THR A 11 -11.16 -19.31 45.78
N ARG A 12 -11.61 -18.20 45.17
CA ARG A 12 -12.69 -17.36 45.73
C ARG A 12 -13.61 -16.81 44.63
N ARG A 13 -14.90 -17.14 44.73
CA ARG A 13 -16.05 -16.43 44.11
C ARG A 13 -16.35 -15.15 44.88
N PRO A 14 -16.91 -14.13 44.22
CA PRO A 14 -18.11 -13.45 44.72
C PRO A 14 -19.16 -13.30 43.60
N SER A 15 -20.41 -13.73 43.77
CA SER A 15 -21.49 -13.12 44.57
C SER A 15 -22.04 -11.82 43.94
N SER A 16 -23.21 -11.99 43.31
CA SER A 16 -24.09 -10.98 42.74
C SER A 16 -24.67 -10.01 43.78
N ARG A 17 -24.82 -8.72 43.43
CA ARG A 17 -25.91 -7.88 43.95
C ARG A 17 -26.15 -6.65 43.05
N THR A 18 -27.30 -6.68 42.39
CA THR A 18 -28.01 -5.56 41.78
C THR A 18 -28.61 -4.65 42.85
N ARG A 19 -28.49 -3.32 42.65
CA ARG A 19 -29.44 -2.30 43.16
C ARG A 19 -29.34 -1.08 42.26
N SER A 20 -30.29 -0.92 41.33
CA SER A 20 -30.51 0.31 40.58
C SER A 20 -31.33 1.26 41.45
N SER A 21 -30.74 2.37 41.89
CA SER A 21 -31.48 3.49 42.46
C SER A 21 -31.97 4.39 41.33
N ILE A 22 -33.27 4.40 41.08
CA ILE A 22 -33.91 5.43 40.25
C ILE A 22 -33.88 6.72 41.07
N GLY A 23 -32.96 7.62 40.71
CA GLY A 23 -32.87 8.95 41.31
C GLY A 23 -34.06 9.80 40.91
N ASN A 24 -34.76 10.34 41.90
CA ASN A 24 -35.75 11.40 41.73
C ASN A 24 -35.12 12.58 40.98
N LEU A 25 -35.59 12.84 39.76
CA LEU A 25 -35.17 13.98 38.96
C LEU A 25 -35.81 15.26 39.51
N ASN A 26 -34.94 16.18 39.90
CA ASN A 26 -35.28 17.49 40.44
C ASN A 26 -36.00 18.33 39.34
N PRO A 27 -37.23 18.84 39.59
CA PRO A 27 -38.04 19.52 38.58
C PRO A 27 -37.38 20.76 37.96
N VAL A 28 -36.38 21.34 38.62
CA VAL A 28 -35.62 22.49 38.10
C VAL A 28 -34.68 22.12 36.94
N ARG A 29 -34.21 20.86 36.86
CA ARG A 29 -33.38 20.40 35.73
C ARG A 29 -34.19 20.11 34.48
N LEU A 30 -35.46 19.71 34.62
CA LEU A 30 -36.33 19.41 33.49
C LEU A 30 -36.63 20.68 32.67
N VAL A 31 -36.89 21.81 33.34
CA VAL A 31 -37.18 23.10 32.68
C VAL A 31 -35.98 23.61 31.86
N LYS A 32 -34.74 23.37 32.31
CA LYS A 32 -33.54 23.78 31.57
C LYS A 32 -33.33 22.95 30.30
N VAL A 33 -33.61 21.64 30.32
CA VAL A 33 -33.46 20.79 29.12
C VAL A 33 -34.52 21.15 28.06
N THR A 34 -35.75 21.50 28.47
CA THR A 34 -36.80 21.91 27.52
C THR A 34 -36.47 23.23 26.81
N LEU A 35 -35.78 24.17 27.49
CA LEU A 35 -35.36 25.45 26.90
C LEU A 35 -34.24 25.32 25.86
N TYR A 36 -33.34 24.33 25.99
CA TYR A 36 -32.27 24.10 25.01
C TYR A 36 -32.73 23.31 23.77
N LEU A 37 -33.79 22.48 23.88
CA LEU A 37 -34.28 21.69 22.74
C LEU A 37 -35.24 22.47 21.84
N LEU A 38 -35.94 23.48 22.36
CA LEU A 38 -36.86 24.34 21.60
C LEU A 38 -36.23 25.00 20.35
N PRO A 39 -35.03 25.63 20.41
CA PRO A 39 -34.42 26.21 19.22
C PRO A 39 -33.99 25.15 18.18
N VAL A 40 -33.56 23.96 18.61
CA VAL A 40 -33.17 22.87 17.68
C VAL A 40 -34.38 22.34 16.90
N VAL A 41 -35.53 22.17 17.58
CA VAL A 41 -36.77 21.74 16.93
C VAL A 41 -37.30 22.81 15.97
N LEU A 42 -37.21 24.09 16.33
CA LEU A 42 -37.61 25.20 15.44
C LEU A 42 -36.70 25.32 14.20
N ILE A 43 -35.40 25.08 14.33
CA ILE A 43 -34.46 25.01 13.19
C ILE A 43 -34.79 23.81 12.28
N ALA A 44 -35.07 22.64 12.85
CA ALA A 44 -35.45 21.46 12.05
C ALA A 44 -36.77 21.66 11.29
N GLN A 45 -37.77 22.28 11.92
CA GLN A 45 -39.06 22.57 11.27
C GLN A 45 -38.93 23.64 10.18
N THR A 46 -38.11 24.68 10.38
CA THR A 46 -37.85 25.68 9.34
C THR A 46 -37.09 25.09 8.15
N LEU A 47 -36.13 24.19 8.37
CA LEU A 47 -35.45 23.47 7.28
C LEU A 47 -36.38 22.55 6.48
N VAL A 48 -37.34 21.88 7.13
CA VAL A 48 -38.35 21.06 6.43
C VAL A 48 -39.31 21.92 5.60
N VAL A 49 -39.73 23.08 6.12
CA VAL A 49 -40.62 24.01 5.39
C VAL A 49 -39.90 24.71 4.23
N TYR A 50 -38.65 25.15 4.44
CA TYR A 50 -37.84 25.75 3.36
C TYR A 50 -37.35 24.71 2.34
N GLY A 51 -36.99 23.49 2.77
CA GLY A 51 -36.61 22.41 1.86
C GLY A 51 -37.74 22.02 0.90
N LYS A 52 -38.99 22.01 1.38
CA LYS A 52 -40.17 21.77 0.52
C LYS A 52 -40.47 22.93 -0.45
N ASN A 53 -40.15 24.17 -0.08
CA ASN A 53 -40.34 25.33 -0.96
C ASN A 53 -39.24 25.50 -2.01
N ILE A 54 -38.03 24.98 -1.77
CA ILE A 54 -36.93 24.99 -2.75
C ILE A 54 -37.05 23.83 -3.75
N PHE A 55 -37.59 22.67 -3.33
CA PHE A 55 -37.81 21.52 -4.23
C PHE A 55 -39.20 21.46 -4.88
N GLY A 56 -40.12 22.38 -4.53
CA GLY A 56 -41.51 22.38 -4.99
C GLY A 56 -41.83 23.21 -6.23
N ARG A 57 -40.87 23.98 -6.79
CA ARG A 57 -41.06 24.64 -8.09
C ARG A 57 -40.66 23.69 -9.20
N GLY A 58 -41.67 23.03 -9.75
CA GLY A 58 -41.57 22.03 -10.80
C GLY A 58 -40.66 22.43 -11.95
N LEU A 59 -39.68 21.57 -12.20
CA LEU A 59 -39.17 21.36 -13.55
C LEU A 59 -40.32 20.80 -14.38
N ARG A 60 -40.83 21.68 -15.24
CA ARG A 60 -41.85 21.41 -16.23
C ARG A 60 -41.35 20.28 -17.16
N SER A 61 -42.10 19.19 -17.19
CA SER A 61 -41.80 17.92 -17.88
C SER A 61 -41.82 17.99 -19.42
N ASP A 62 -41.85 19.18 -20.03
CA ASP A 62 -42.05 19.35 -21.47
C ASP A 62 -40.78 19.81 -22.22
N ALA A 63 -39.62 19.78 -21.57
CA ALA A 63 -38.33 20.09 -22.20
C ALA A 63 -37.36 18.88 -22.24
N VAL A 64 -37.88 17.66 -22.12
CA VAL A 64 -37.07 16.41 -22.09
C VAL A 64 -36.74 15.88 -23.49
N ASN A 65 -37.22 16.51 -24.56
CA ASN A 65 -36.91 16.09 -25.93
C ASN A 65 -36.32 17.25 -26.75
N ALA A 66 -35.10 17.68 -26.42
CA ALA A 66 -34.16 18.35 -27.34
C ALA A 66 -32.87 18.77 -26.61
N VAL A 67 -32.22 17.84 -25.92
CA VAL A 67 -30.75 17.89 -25.81
C VAL A 67 -30.29 16.68 -26.57
N GLU A 68 -30.23 16.85 -27.88
CA GLU A 68 -29.49 15.99 -28.79
C GLU A 68 -28.11 15.82 -28.18
N SER A 69 -27.81 14.61 -27.68
CA SER A 69 -26.50 14.31 -27.16
C SER A 69 -25.53 14.43 -28.32
N ASP A 70 -24.85 15.57 -28.40
CA ASP A 70 -23.65 15.73 -29.18
C ASP A 70 -22.59 14.82 -28.55
N SER A 71 -22.75 13.51 -28.80
CA SER A 71 -21.81 12.44 -28.50
C SER A 71 -20.64 12.53 -29.46
N ARG A 72 -20.08 13.73 -29.61
CA ARG A 72 -18.70 13.87 -29.99
C ARG A 72 -17.92 13.17 -28.89
N THR A 73 -17.58 11.91 -29.17
CA THR A 73 -16.48 11.20 -28.56
C THR A 73 -15.24 12.01 -28.82
N TYR A 74 -15.03 13.06 -28.03
CA TYR A 74 -13.72 13.66 -27.88
C TYR A 74 -12.82 12.50 -27.46
N PRO A 75 -11.72 12.24 -28.19
CA PRO A 75 -10.80 11.21 -27.79
C PRO A 75 -10.38 11.53 -26.36
N VAL A 76 -10.77 10.66 -25.42
CA VAL A 76 -10.27 10.72 -24.06
C VAL A 76 -8.77 10.55 -24.22
N LEU A 77 -8.01 11.62 -23.97
CA LEU A 77 -6.56 11.54 -24.01
C LEU A 77 -6.15 10.39 -23.07
N PRO A 78 -5.29 9.47 -23.54
CA PRO A 78 -4.86 8.36 -22.71
C PRO A 78 -4.26 8.95 -21.43
N LYS A 79 -4.66 8.40 -20.28
CA LYS A 79 -4.06 8.76 -19.00
C LYS A 79 -2.55 8.56 -19.08
N ARG A 80 -1.82 9.33 -18.29
CA ARG A 80 -0.39 9.10 -18.08
C ARG A 80 -0.18 7.65 -17.62
N LEU A 81 0.81 6.98 -18.20
CA LEU A 81 1.18 5.62 -17.82
C LEU A 81 2.36 5.67 -16.85
N GLU A 82 2.26 4.98 -15.72
CA GLU A 82 3.29 4.97 -14.68
C GLU A 82 3.79 3.58 -14.33
N PHE A 83 5.11 3.47 -14.16
CA PHE A 83 5.77 2.21 -13.84
C PHE A 83 5.92 2.02 -12.33
N VAL A 84 5.38 0.90 -11.83
CA VAL A 84 5.57 0.45 -10.46
C VAL A 84 6.69 -0.61 -10.45
N HIS A 85 7.87 -0.26 -9.92
CA HIS A 85 9.08 -1.07 -10.03
C HIS A 85 9.15 -2.18 -8.98
N ILE A 86 8.69 -3.38 -9.36
CA ILE A 86 8.94 -4.61 -8.60
C ILE A 86 10.40 -5.04 -8.76
N THR A 87 11.07 -5.24 -7.63
CA THR A 87 12.46 -5.72 -7.59
C THR A 87 12.64 -7.05 -8.32
N LYS A 88 13.76 -7.17 -9.05
CA LYS A 88 14.21 -8.39 -9.75
C LYS A 88 13.32 -8.85 -10.91
N THR A 89 12.49 -7.96 -11.45
CA THR A 89 11.65 -8.19 -12.65
C THR A 89 12.10 -7.36 -13.85
N GLY A 90 13.37 -6.93 -13.89
CA GLY A 90 13.92 -6.16 -15.00
C GLY A 90 13.56 -4.67 -14.99
N GLY A 91 13.03 -4.14 -13.88
CA GLY A 91 12.57 -2.75 -13.84
C GLY A 91 13.65 -1.70 -14.12
N SER A 92 14.93 -1.92 -13.79
CA SER A 92 16.01 -1.01 -14.20
C SER A 92 16.14 -0.88 -15.73
N ALA A 93 15.83 -1.95 -16.49
CA ALA A 93 15.81 -1.88 -17.94
C ALA A 93 14.61 -1.07 -18.45
N ILE A 94 13.46 -1.17 -17.78
CA ILE A 94 12.26 -0.36 -18.07
C ILE A 94 12.49 1.12 -17.75
N GLU A 95 13.05 1.43 -16.59
CA GLU A 95 13.42 2.80 -16.20
C GLU A 95 14.40 3.40 -17.19
N LYS A 96 15.41 2.63 -17.61
CA LYS A 96 16.35 3.06 -18.64
C LYS A 96 15.69 3.31 -19.98
N ALA A 97 14.80 2.42 -20.42
CA ALA A 97 14.06 2.61 -21.67
C ALA A 97 13.16 3.85 -21.61
N GLY A 98 12.52 4.11 -20.47
CA GLY A 98 11.75 5.33 -20.23
C GLY A 98 12.61 6.58 -20.29
N ALA A 99 13.70 6.62 -19.53
CA ALA A 99 14.61 7.77 -19.48
C ALA A 99 15.23 8.11 -20.85
N MET A 100 15.55 7.09 -21.67
CA MET A 100 16.03 7.28 -23.05
C MET A 100 15.01 7.90 -24.00
N ASN A 101 13.73 7.95 -23.60
CA ASN A 101 12.61 8.54 -24.34
C ASN A 101 11.95 9.69 -23.57
N ASP A 102 12.69 10.36 -22.67
CA ASP A 102 12.21 11.48 -21.85
C ASP A 102 11.00 11.15 -20.95
N LEU A 103 10.80 9.87 -20.61
CA LEU A 103 9.80 9.42 -19.64
C LEU A 103 10.43 9.27 -18.26
N ILE A 104 9.77 9.81 -17.24
CA ILE A 104 10.19 9.70 -15.85
C ILE A 104 9.36 8.59 -15.20
N TRP A 105 10.02 7.49 -14.86
CA TRP A 105 9.38 6.30 -14.28
C TRP A 105 10.19 5.77 -13.09
N GLY A 106 9.49 5.13 -12.14
CA GLY A 106 10.13 4.43 -11.02
C GLY A 106 11.11 5.30 -10.24
N ALA A 107 12.37 4.87 -10.14
CA ALA A 107 13.42 5.57 -9.43
C ALA A 107 13.74 6.96 -10.02
N CYS A 108 13.50 7.18 -11.31
CA CYS A 108 13.77 8.46 -11.97
C CYS A 108 12.96 9.61 -11.39
N HIS A 109 11.81 9.35 -10.75
CA HIS A 109 11.06 10.41 -10.07
C HIS A 109 11.82 11.00 -8.88
N TYR A 110 12.62 10.18 -8.20
CA TYR A 110 13.13 10.48 -6.86
C TYR A 110 14.59 10.86 -6.85
N MET A 111 15.39 10.38 -7.79
CA MET A 111 16.83 10.61 -7.77
C MET A 111 17.49 10.52 -9.15
N GLU A 112 18.67 11.13 -9.22
CA GLU A 112 19.58 10.97 -10.35
C GLU A 112 20.30 9.61 -10.24
N LEU A 113 20.30 8.86 -11.33
CA LEU A 113 20.90 7.54 -11.46
C LEU A 113 21.49 7.40 -12.87
N GLU A 114 22.82 7.47 -12.95
CA GLU A 114 23.55 7.42 -14.23
C GLU A 114 23.33 6.10 -14.97
N GLU A 115 23.25 4.97 -14.24
CA GLU A 115 23.16 3.62 -14.81
C GLU A 115 21.88 3.39 -15.63
N VAL A 116 20.80 4.07 -15.24
CA VAL A 116 19.49 4.04 -15.89
C VAL A 116 19.16 5.36 -16.61
N GLY A 117 20.09 6.33 -16.65
CA GLY A 117 19.89 7.59 -17.37
C GLY A 117 18.91 8.57 -16.71
N CYS A 118 18.57 8.40 -15.43
CA CYS A 118 17.76 9.37 -14.72
C CYS A 118 18.61 10.60 -14.39
N THR A 119 18.33 11.75 -15.01
CA THR A 119 19.12 12.99 -14.79
C THR A 119 18.33 14.13 -14.17
N LYS A 120 17.00 14.03 -14.11
CA LYS A 120 16.10 15.13 -13.71
C LYS A 120 14.93 14.58 -12.89
N PRO A 121 15.15 14.25 -11.61
CA PRO A 121 14.05 13.89 -10.73
C PRO A 121 13.05 15.03 -10.60
N ASP A 122 11.77 14.69 -10.56
CA ASP A 122 10.63 15.63 -10.53
C ASP A 122 9.89 15.62 -9.18
N LEU A 123 10.16 14.65 -8.30
CA LEU A 123 9.59 14.58 -6.96
C LEU A 123 10.61 14.94 -5.87
N PRO A 124 10.19 15.65 -4.81
CA PRO A 124 11.06 15.94 -3.68
C PRO A 124 11.35 14.67 -2.90
N TYR A 125 12.63 14.28 -2.85
CA TYR A 125 13.07 13.10 -2.12
C TYR A 125 14.34 13.37 -1.31
N ILE A 126 14.29 13.01 -0.03
CA ILE A 126 15.45 12.97 0.84
C ILE A 126 15.47 11.61 1.51
N SER A 127 16.46 10.79 1.17
CA SER A 127 16.60 9.49 1.82
C SER A 127 16.71 9.67 3.34
N PRO A 128 15.88 9.01 4.14
CA PRO A 128 15.97 9.07 5.59
C PRO A 128 17.32 8.51 6.06
N LYS A 129 17.84 9.05 7.17
CA LYS A 129 19.03 8.52 7.88
C LYS A 129 18.70 7.29 8.75
N TYR A 130 17.62 6.60 8.43
CA TYR A 130 17.16 5.41 9.12
C TYR A 130 16.60 4.45 8.10
N GLN A 131 16.62 3.16 8.44
CA GLN A 131 16.18 2.14 7.52
C GLN A 131 14.65 2.14 7.43
N SER A 132 14.15 2.41 6.22
CA SER A 132 12.73 2.41 5.91
C SER A 132 12.43 1.69 4.61
N TYR A 133 11.45 0.78 4.67
CA TYR A 133 10.95 0.08 3.49
C TYR A 133 10.48 1.09 2.45
N ALA A 134 9.47 1.88 2.82
CA ALA A 134 8.82 2.83 1.93
C ALA A 134 9.68 4.06 1.62
N LEU A 135 10.46 4.53 2.60
CA LEU A 135 11.11 5.85 2.49
C LEU A 135 12.57 5.80 2.07
N THR A 136 13.28 4.67 2.20
CA THR A 136 14.68 4.58 1.70
C THR A 136 14.75 4.26 0.19
N SER A 137 13.67 3.73 -0.38
CA SER A 137 13.59 3.38 -1.82
C SER A 137 12.12 3.37 -2.27
N PRO A 138 11.45 4.53 -2.29
CA PRO A 138 10.00 4.62 -2.55
C PRO A 138 9.56 3.97 -3.86
N TRP A 139 10.41 4.00 -4.89
CA TRP A 139 10.15 3.36 -6.19
C TRP A 139 9.96 1.84 -6.14
N HIS A 140 10.44 1.15 -5.09
CA HIS A 140 10.22 -0.30 -4.89
C HIS A 140 9.05 -0.62 -3.95
N THR A 141 8.22 0.36 -3.61
CA THR A 141 7.16 0.22 -2.62
C THR A 141 5.82 -0.02 -3.28
N PRO A 142 5.02 -1.00 -2.82
CA PRO A 142 3.65 -1.18 -3.30
C PRO A 142 2.85 0.13 -3.24
N PRO A 143 2.08 0.51 -4.28
CA PRO A 143 1.40 1.81 -4.35
C PRO A 143 0.55 2.13 -3.11
N LYS A 144 -0.27 1.16 -2.67
CA LYS A 144 -1.11 1.28 -1.46
C LYS A 144 -0.33 1.58 -0.18
N LEU A 145 0.90 1.07 -0.09
CA LEU A 145 1.77 1.26 1.06
C LEU A 145 2.47 2.61 0.95
N LEU A 146 2.97 2.95 -0.23
CA LEU A 146 3.62 4.22 -0.49
C LEU A 146 2.69 5.40 -0.15
N GLN A 147 1.43 5.34 -0.60
CA GLN A 147 0.41 6.37 -0.35
C GLN A 147 0.17 6.65 1.14
N GLN A 148 0.42 5.68 2.03
CA GLN A 148 0.27 5.85 3.48
C GLN A 148 1.43 6.61 4.12
N TYR A 149 2.60 6.64 3.48
CA TYR A 149 3.84 7.16 4.06
C TYR A 149 4.35 8.44 3.41
N VAL A 150 3.87 8.80 2.23
CA VAL A 150 4.30 10.00 1.50
C VAL A 150 3.15 10.99 1.32
N SER A 151 3.48 12.27 1.20
CA SER A 151 2.49 13.30 0.88
C SER A 151 2.06 13.20 -0.60
N ALA A 152 0.96 13.86 -0.96
CA ALA A 152 0.41 13.81 -2.31
C ALA A 152 1.41 14.30 -3.39
N ASP A 153 2.24 15.29 -3.07
CA ASP A 153 3.33 15.80 -3.93
C ASP A 153 4.54 14.87 -4.04
N GLN A 154 4.56 13.75 -3.32
CA GLN A 154 5.59 12.72 -3.37
C GLN A 154 5.06 11.39 -3.94
N TYR A 155 3.79 11.35 -4.35
CA TYR A 155 3.11 10.15 -4.83
C TYR A 155 2.99 10.17 -6.38
N PRO A 156 3.84 9.44 -7.12
CA PRO A 156 3.92 9.54 -8.58
C PRO A 156 2.72 8.93 -9.29
N TYR A 157 1.89 8.16 -8.60
CA TYR A 157 0.83 7.35 -9.19
C TYR A 157 -0.54 8.05 -9.22
N ASP A 158 -0.62 9.32 -8.79
CA ASP A 158 -1.89 10.08 -8.82
C ASP A 158 -2.38 10.32 -10.25
N ASP A 159 -3.68 10.08 -10.46
CA ASP A 159 -4.38 10.13 -11.75
C ASP A 159 -3.65 9.46 -12.94
N ALA A 160 -2.89 8.39 -12.68
CA ALA A 160 -2.19 7.61 -13.70
C ALA A 160 -2.78 6.22 -13.87
N ASP A 161 -2.69 5.70 -15.09
CA ASP A 161 -2.77 4.25 -15.31
C ASP A 161 -1.44 3.63 -14.90
N LEU A 162 -1.49 2.52 -14.18
CA LEU A 162 -0.28 1.86 -13.69
C LEU A 162 0.07 0.64 -14.54
N PHE A 163 1.36 0.36 -14.64
CA PHE A 163 1.86 -0.94 -15.07
C PHE A 163 2.97 -1.47 -14.19
N VAL A 164 3.07 -2.80 -14.14
CA VAL A 164 4.16 -3.53 -13.46
C VAL A 164 4.75 -4.54 -14.41
N VAL A 165 6.00 -4.92 -14.16
CA VAL A 165 6.57 -6.16 -14.69
C VAL A 165 6.61 -7.18 -13.56
N VAL A 166 5.96 -8.32 -13.75
CA VAL A 166 6.01 -9.48 -12.85
C VAL A 166 6.91 -10.56 -13.43
N ARG A 167 7.39 -11.45 -12.57
CA ARG A 167 8.24 -12.58 -12.97
C ARG A 167 7.78 -13.85 -12.27
N ASN A 168 8.08 -15.01 -12.83
CA ASN A 168 7.94 -16.28 -12.12
C ASN A 168 8.59 -16.18 -10.72
N PRO A 169 7.88 -16.49 -9.61
CA PRO A 169 8.42 -16.38 -8.26
C PRO A 169 9.70 -17.19 -8.04
N TYR A 170 9.84 -18.35 -8.68
CA TYR A 170 11.03 -19.19 -8.61
C TYR A 170 12.23 -18.48 -9.26
N ASP A 171 12.07 -18.00 -10.49
CA ASP A 171 13.16 -17.29 -11.19
C ASP A 171 13.52 -15.96 -10.50
N ARG A 172 12.54 -15.32 -9.86
CA ARG A 172 12.76 -14.11 -9.08
C ARG A 172 13.64 -14.37 -7.86
N ILE A 173 13.37 -15.43 -7.07
CA ILE A 173 14.20 -15.76 -5.90
C ILE A 173 15.60 -16.24 -6.30
N LEU A 174 15.75 -16.91 -7.45
CA LEU A 174 17.07 -17.24 -7.99
C LEU A 174 17.85 -16.00 -8.43
N SER A 175 17.18 -15.06 -9.10
CA SER A 175 17.78 -13.77 -9.47
C SER A 175 18.22 -12.97 -8.23
N GLU A 176 17.47 -13.12 -7.14
CA GLU A 176 17.78 -12.50 -5.85
C GLU A 176 18.97 -13.16 -5.15
N TYR A 177 19.12 -14.49 -5.21
CA TYR A 177 20.29 -15.19 -4.68
C TYR A 177 21.60 -14.63 -5.26
N TYR A 178 21.63 -14.32 -6.55
CA TYR A 178 22.80 -13.73 -7.22
C TYR A 178 22.85 -12.19 -7.14
N CYS A 179 21.97 -11.55 -6.37
CA CYS A 179 21.95 -10.11 -6.22
C CYS A 179 23.17 -9.64 -5.41
N PRO A 180 23.97 -8.67 -5.90
CA PRO A 180 25.16 -8.19 -5.20
C PRO A 180 24.86 -7.34 -3.96
N TRP A 181 23.59 -7.03 -3.68
CA TRP A 181 23.19 -6.18 -2.55
C TRP A 181 22.60 -6.96 -1.38
N THR A 182 21.83 -7.99 -1.70
CA THR A 182 20.92 -8.69 -0.78
C THR A 182 21.04 -10.21 -0.87
N GLY A 183 21.68 -10.71 -1.92
CA GLY A 183 21.80 -12.12 -2.22
C GLY A 183 22.82 -12.85 -1.33
N PHE A 184 23.22 -14.04 -1.76
CA PHE A 184 24.22 -14.81 -1.08
C PHE A 184 25.62 -14.20 -1.29
N HIS A 185 26.28 -13.87 -0.18
CA HIS A 185 27.66 -13.40 -0.16
C HIS A 185 28.52 -14.38 0.60
N ALA A 186 29.39 -15.09 -0.13
CA ALA A 186 30.46 -15.86 0.50
C ALA A 186 31.35 -14.90 1.31
N LYS A 187 31.39 -15.06 2.63
CA LYS A 187 32.16 -14.16 3.52
C LYS A 187 33.66 -14.50 3.50
N SER A 188 34.02 -15.67 3.00
CA SER A 188 35.37 -16.20 2.90
C SER A 188 35.45 -17.28 1.82
N ARG A 189 36.67 -17.62 1.37
CA ARG A 189 36.89 -18.76 0.46
C ARG A 189 36.43 -20.11 1.03
N LYS A 190 36.18 -20.20 2.34
CA LYS A 190 35.67 -21.40 3.02
C LYS A 190 34.15 -21.54 2.94
N ASP A 191 33.45 -20.46 2.62
CA ASP A 191 31.99 -20.46 2.42
C ASP A 191 31.60 -20.97 1.02
N GLY A 192 32.62 -21.39 0.24
CA GLY A 192 32.49 -22.10 -1.03
C GLY A 192 32.09 -21.25 -2.23
N ASP A 193 31.86 -21.92 -3.35
CA ASP A 193 31.46 -21.29 -4.61
C ASP A 193 29.94 -20.98 -4.58
N PRO A 194 29.50 -19.74 -4.86
CA PRO A 194 28.07 -19.40 -4.97
C PRO A 194 27.34 -20.17 -6.08
N HIS A 195 28.05 -20.80 -7.01
CA HIS A 195 27.45 -21.64 -8.04
C HIS A 195 27.20 -23.09 -7.59
N GLU A 196 27.55 -23.43 -6.35
CA GLU A 196 27.25 -24.75 -5.77
C GLU A 196 25.74 -24.89 -5.48
N PRO A 197 25.07 -25.92 -6.04
CA PRO A 197 23.64 -26.13 -5.82
C PRO A 197 23.26 -26.26 -4.34
N GLY A 198 24.16 -26.75 -3.50
CA GLY A 198 23.95 -26.85 -2.05
C GLY A 198 23.75 -25.49 -1.38
N HIS A 199 24.54 -24.48 -1.74
CA HIS A 199 24.41 -23.13 -1.19
C HIS A 199 23.15 -22.43 -1.69
N LEU A 200 22.84 -22.60 -2.98
CA LEU A 200 21.60 -22.09 -3.57
C LEU A 200 20.38 -22.64 -2.82
N ASN A 201 20.26 -23.97 -2.73
CA ASN A 201 19.12 -24.62 -2.12
C ASN A 201 18.96 -24.24 -0.65
N TRP A 202 20.07 -24.26 0.11
CA TRP A 202 20.05 -23.85 1.51
C TRP A 202 19.61 -22.39 1.67
N TRP A 203 20.16 -21.47 0.86
CA TRP A 203 19.84 -20.04 0.98
C TRP A 203 18.38 -19.77 0.61
N VAL A 204 17.87 -20.41 -0.44
CA VAL A 204 16.46 -20.26 -0.86
C VAL A 204 15.54 -20.81 0.23
N GLU A 205 15.81 -22.01 0.76
CA GLU A 205 15.02 -22.63 1.83
C GLU A 205 15.04 -21.76 3.10
N ALA A 206 16.23 -21.31 3.52
CA ALA A 206 16.39 -20.46 4.70
C ALA A 206 15.66 -19.13 4.54
N THR A 207 15.74 -18.53 3.34
CA THR A 207 15.04 -17.28 3.02
C THR A 207 13.54 -17.49 3.11
N ILE A 208 12.97 -18.44 2.36
CA ILE A 208 11.52 -18.70 2.37
C ILE A 208 11.03 -19.02 3.78
N THR A 209 11.74 -19.86 4.53
CA THR A 209 11.39 -20.22 5.91
C THR A 209 11.34 -18.98 6.81
N LYS A 210 12.36 -18.12 6.71
CA LYS A 210 12.40 -16.85 7.44
C LYS A 210 11.21 -15.97 7.07
N LEU A 211 10.92 -15.80 5.77
CA LEU A 211 9.81 -14.97 5.31
C LEU A 211 8.47 -15.49 5.83
N SER A 212 8.22 -16.80 5.72
CA SER A 212 7.01 -17.42 6.23
C SER A 212 6.84 -17.21 7.73
N ALA A 213 7.91 -17.43 8.51
CA ALA A 213 7.87 -17.25 9.96
C ALA A 213 7.53 -15.81 10.35
N GLN A 214 8.11 -14.83 9.63
CA GLN A 214 7.77 -13.44 9.86
C GLN A 214 6.28 -13.19 9.50
N VAL A 215 5.77 -13.76 8.39
CA VAL A 215 4.38 -13.54 7.93
C VAL A 215 3.40 -14.05 8.99
N ASP A 216 3.69 -15.22 9.54
CA ASP A 216 2.89 -15.81 10.61
C ASP A 216 2.93 -14.97 11.89
N GLU A 217 4.09 -14.41 12.24
CA GLU A 217 4.22 -13.50 13.38
C GLU A 217 3.36 -12.24 13.18
N PHE A 218 3.35 -11.68 11.97
CA PHE A 218 2.52 -10.52 11.65
C PHE A 218 1.03 -10.78 11.81
N GLN A 219 0.55 -11.90 11.28
CA GLN A 219 -0.86 -12.25 11.32
C GLN A 219 -1.36 -12.48 12.75
N LYS A 220 -0.48 -12.85 13.69
CA LYS A 220 -0.81 -13.06 15.10
C LYS A 220 -0.96 -11.77 15.90
N VAL A 221 -0.37 -10.65 15.46
CA VAL A 221 -0.42 -9.37 16.19
C VAL A 221 -1.74 -8.65 15.90
N ASP A 222 -2.43 -8.25 16.97
CA ASP A 222 -3.65 -7.45 16.90
C ASP A 222 -3.40 -6.17 16.07
N PRO A 223 -4.25 -5.85 15.09
CA PRO A 223 -4.09 -4.65 14.27
C PRO A 223 -3.89 -3.35 15.04
N SER A 224 -4.46 -3.22 16.23
CA SER A 224 -4.35 -2.03 17.08
C SER A 224 -2.98 -1.90 17.76
N ASP A 225 -2.27 -3.00 17.95
CA ASP A 225 -0.92 -3.08 18.51
C ASP A 225 0.18 -2.99 17.43
N ARG A 226 -0.22 -2.82 16.17
CA ARG A 226 0.71 -2.60 15.06
C ARG A 226 1.28 -1.18 15.11
N PRO A 227 2.59 -0.98 14.84
CA PRO A 227 3.20 0.33 14.97
C PRO A 227 2.61 1.20 13.86
N LYS A 228 1.89 2.25 14.24
CA LYS A 228 1.21 3.14 13.28
C LYS A 228 2.17 4.03 12.50
N VAL A 229 3.43 4.08 12.92
CA VAL A 229 4.47 4.92 12.33
C VAL A 229 5.79 4.16 12.39
N GLN A 230 6.58 4.25 11.34
CA GLN A 230 7.93 3.71 11.33
C GLN A 230 8.80 4.49 12.32
N GLN A 231 9.41 3.79 13.28
CA GLN A 231 10.27 4.40 14.29
C GLN A 231 11.74 4.10 14.00
N LYS A 232 12.57 5.12 14.15
CA LYS A 232 14.03 4.99 14.10
C LYS A 232 14.48 3.96 15.15
N TYR A 233 15.30 2.98 14.76
CA TYR A 233 15.86 1.91 15.60
C TYR A 233 14.92 0.79 16.06
N VAL A 234 13.62 0.89 15.78
CA VAL A 234 12.79 -0.31 15.70
C VAL A 234 13.17 -0.92 14.36
N SER A 235 13.73 -2.13 14.36
CA SER A 235 13.96 -2.90 13.12
C SER A 235 12.73 -2.70 12.23
N GLU A 236 12.96 -2.45 10.93
CA GLU A 236 11.90 -2.46 9.92
C GLU A 236 10.91 -3.51 10.34
N ASP A 237 9.65 -3.09 10.42
CA ASP A 237 8.61 -3.91 10.97
C ASP A 237 8.82 -5.33 10.45
N PRO A 238 9.09 -6.33 11.32
CA PRO A 238 9.12 -7.72 10.87
C PRO A 238 7.87 -8.02 10.05
N ARG A 239 6.79 -7.26 10.29
CA ARG A 239 5.48 -7.22 9.65
C ARG A 239 5.42 -6.56 8.25
N LEU A 240 6.53 -6.02 7.72
CA LEU A 240 6.72 -5.66 6.29
C LEU A 240 7.51 -6.71 5.49
N LEU A 241 7.80 -7.85 6.14
CA LEU A 241 7.87 -9.18 5.55
C LEU A 241 8.63 -9.32 4.25
N ALA A 242 9.89 -9.69 4.43
CA ALA A 242 10.90 -9.81 3.39
C ALA A 242 11.49 -8.47 3.01
N GLN A 243 12.81 -8.46 2.88
CA GLN A 243 13.57 -7.35 2.28
C GLN A 243 12.82 -6.84 1.04
N LYS A 244 12.91 -5.54 0.70
CA LYS A 244 12.32 -4.90 -0.51
C LYS A 244 12.29 -5.76 -1.77
N HIS A 245 13.26 -6.67 -1.87
CA HIS A 245 13.47 -7.57 -2.96
C HIS A 245 12.56 -8.83 -3.00
N CYS A 246 11.85 -9.11 -1.92
CA CYS A 246 11.13 -10.36 -1.69
C CYS A 246 9.66 -10.15 -1.30
N VAL A 247 9.15 -8.92 -1.35
CA VAL A 247 7.70 -8.64 -1.18
C VAL A 247 6.90 -9.36 -2.26
N ASN A 248 5.77 -9.94 -1.87
CA ASN A 248 4.88 -10.64 -2.79
C ASN A 248 4.41 -9.69 -3.90
N GLN A 249 4.55 -10.11 -5.16
CA GLN A 249 4.21 -9.29 -6.33
C GLN A 249 2.73 -8.91 -6.35
N ALA A 250 1.85 -9.73 -5.77
CA ALA A 250 0.44 -9.43 -5.61
C ALA A 250 0.18 -8.16 -4.78
N GLU A 251 1.07 -7.83 -3.83
CA GLU A 251 0.93 -6.62 -3.01
C GLU A 251 1.04 -5.32 -3.81
N TYR A 252 1.74 -5.37 -4.95
CA TYR A 252 1.86 -4.24 -5.87
C TYR A 252 0.63 -4.08 -6.78
N ILE A 253 -0.10 -5.17 -7.03
CA ILE A 253 -1.19 -5.22 -8.00
C ILE A 253 -2.55 -5.03 -7.34
N PHE A 254 -2.70 -5.51 -6.10
CA PHE A 254 -3.99 -5.56 -5.40
C PHE A 254 -3.98 -4.80 -4.08
N ASP A 255 -5.08 -4.10 -3.81
CA ASP A 255 -5.46 -3.59 -2.50
C ASP A 255 -6.74 -4.31 -2.03
N GLY A 256 -6.55 -5.36 -1.23
CA GLY A 256 -7.61 -6.32 -0.93
C GLY A 256 -8.11 -6.99 -2.21
N GLU A 257 -9.40 -6.88 -2.49
CA GLU A 257 -10.04 -7.41 -3.70
C GLU A 257 -9.92 -6.46 -4.91
N PHE A 258 -9.45 -5.22 -4.69
CA PHE A 258 -9.38 -4.22 -5.74
C PHE A 258 -8.04 -4.30 -6.48
N ARG A 259 -8.10 -4.42 -7.80
CA ARG A 259 -6.92 -4.33 -8.65
C ARG A 259 -6.55 -2.86 -8.84
N VAL A 260 -5.39 -2.46 -8.34
CA VAL A 260 -4.85 -1.09 -8.46
C VAL A 260 -3.92 -0.93 -9.66
N VAL A 261 -3.34 -2.03 -10.16
CA VAL A 261 -2.53 -2.05 -11.38
C VAL A 261 -3.19 -2.91 -12.45
N GLU A 262 -3.73 -2.28 -13.49
CA GLU A 262 -4.44 -2.96 -14.58
C GLU A 262 -3.49 -3.57 -15.62
N ASN A 263 -2.38 -2.90 -15.91
CA ASN A 263 -1.45 -3.36 -16.94
C ASN A 263 -0.35 -4.21 -16.29
N VAL A 264 -0.41 -5.53 -16.47
CA VAL A 264 0.60 -6.46 -15.94
C VAL A 264 1.36 -7.06 -17.12
N VAL A 265 2.68 -6.86 -17.11
CA VAL A 265 3.61 -7.39 -18.12
C VAL A 265 4.40 -8.53 -17.49
N HIS A 266 4.52 -9.66 -18.17
CA HIS A 266 5.29 -10.81 -17.73
C HIS A 266 6.72 -10.70 -18.24
N TYR A 267 7.69 -10.85 -17.34
CA TYR A 267 9.11 -10.78 -17.64
C TYR A 267 9.51 -11.81 -18.70
N GLU A 268 8.88 -12.98 -18.68
CA GLU A 268 9.10 -14.08 -19.62
C GLU A 268 8.62 -13.75 -21.05
N HIS A 269 7.72 -12.76 -21.18
CA HIS A 269 7.18 -12.27 -22.45
C HIS A 269 7.42 -10.76 -22.63
N LEU A 270 8.45 -10.23 -21.97
CA LEU A 270 8.64 -8.79 -21.76
C LEU A 270 8.58 -8.00 -23.06
N GLN A 271 9.31 -8.44 -24.08
CA GLN A 271 9.39 -7.70 -25.34
C GLN A 271 8.04 -7.61 -26.06
N GLU A 272 7.25 -8.68 -26.09
CA GLU A 272 5.95 -8.71 -26.76
C GLU A 272 4.92 -7.89 -25.99
N GLU A 273 4.74 -8.20 -24.70
CA GLU A 273 3.71 -7.57 -23.87
C GLU A 273 4.00 -6.08 -23.61
N PHE A 274 5.27 -5.71 -23.42
CA PHE A 274 5.66 -4.30 -23.27
C PHE A 274 5.41 -3.51 -24.55
N ASN A 275 5.75 -4.06 -25.73
CA ASN A 275 5.47 -3.38 -27.01
C ASN A 275 3.97 -3.19 -27.25
N VAL A 276 3.15 -4.19 -26.90
CA VAL A 276 1.68 -4.08 -26.95
C VAL A 276 1.19 -2.96 -26.03
N LEU A 277 1.73 -2.89 -24.80
CA LEU A 277 1.41 -1.83 -23.85
C LEU A 277 1.83 -0.45 -24.37
N MET A 278 3.06 -0.28 -24.84
CA MET A 278 3.54 0.99 -25.40
C MET A 278 2.66 1.46 -26.56
N LYS A 279 2.28 0.54 -27.47
CA LYS A 279 1.37 0.85 -28.57
C LYS A 279 -0.02 1.28 -28.09
N LYS A 280 -0.55 0.67 -27.01
CA LYS A 280 -1.83 1.05 -26.40
C LYS A 280 -1.81 2.51 -25.91
N TYR A 281 -0.67 2.99 -25.42
CA TYR A 281 -0.49 4.35 -24.91
C TYR A 281 0.14 5.31 -25.94
N GLY A 282 0.40 4.87 -27.18
CA GLY A 282 1.01 5.70 -28.23
C GLY A 282 2.48 6.06 -27.99
N MET A 283 3.23 5.18 -27.33
CA MET A 283 4.62 5.37 -26.90
C MET A 283 5.63 4.54 -27.72
N ASN A 284 5.38 4.34 -29.02
CA ASN A 284 6.11 3.40 -29.88
C ASN A 284 6.75 4.07 -31.10
#